data_AF-A0A432MJZ8-F1
#
_entry.id   AF-A0A432MJZ8-F1
#
_cell.length_a   1.000
_cell.length_b   1.000
_cell.length_c   1.000
_cell.angle_alpha   90.00
_cell.angle_beta   90.00
_cell.angle_gamma   90.00
#
_symmetry.space_group_name_H-M   'P 1'
#
loop_
_entity.id
_entity.type
_entity.pdbx_description
1 polymer ?
#
loop_
_entity_poly.entity_id
_entity_poly.type
_entity_poly.pdbx_seq_one_letter_code
_entity_poly.pdbx_strand_id
1 'polypeptide(L)'
;MNPRLLAPLTASALVWALSAGCSPSEPAGPTASTGAELPNDVFAAEVELTPEQIEAINQLPPADAKVALAQKVCPDSGEPLGGMGVPIKVDVNGIPVFVCCAGCKDGVLADPDAALAKVPQGSASPTEPEAPAPEGEAEAEGS
;
A
#
# COMPACT_ATOMS: atom_id res chain seq x y z
N MET A 1 32.31 -44.90 -18.20
CA MET A 1 31.97 -46.24 -18.74
C MET A 1 31.12 -46.97 -17.70
N ASN A 2 29.82 -47.15 -18.02
CA ASN A 2 28.76 -48.09 -17.55
C ASN A 2 28.96 -48.99 -16.30
N PRO A 3 27.90 -49.55 -15.65
CA PRO A 3 26.49 -49.71 -16.10
C PRO A 3 25.42 -49.31 -15.04
N ARG A 4 24.21 -48.89 -15.41
CA ARG A 4 22.99 -49.69 -15.72
C ARG A 4 22.53 -50.58 -14.54
N LEU A 5 21.38 -50.26 -13.92
CA LEU A 5 20.17 -51.12 -13.88
C LEU A 5 19.12 -50.71 -12.80
N LEU A 6 17.85 -50.83 -13.23
CA LEU A 6 16.66 -51.34 -12.52
C LEU A 6 15.82 -50.40 -11.61
N ALA A 7 14.68 -50.00 -12.17
CA ALA A 7 13.47 -49.53 -11.49
C ALA A 7 12.74 -50.65 -10.71
N PRO A 8 11.72 -50.31 -9.90
CA PRO A 8 10.41 -50.92 -10.14
C PRO A 8 9.23 -49.94 -10.09
N LEU A 9 8.27 -50.25 -10.95
CA LEU A 9 6.89 -49.80 -10.96
C LEU A 9 6.15 -50.25 -9.70
N THR A 10 5.38 -49.37 -9.07
CA THR A 10 4.18 -49.76 -8.31
C THR A 10 3.03 -48.82 -8.68
N ALA A 11 2.26 -49.25 -9.66
CA ALA A 11 0.88 -48.83 -9.84
C ALA A 11 0.06 -49.32 -8.64
N SER A 12 -0.82 -48.48 -8.11
CA SER A 12 -1.93 -48.92 -7.28
C SER A 12 -3.18 -48.16 -7.69
N ALA A 13 -4.22 -48.96 -7.88
CA ALA A 13 -5.39 -48.70 -8.65
C ALA A 13 -6.57 -48.23 -7.79
N LEU A 14 -7.52 -47.58 -8.46
CA LEU A 14 -8.97 -47.62 -8.22
C LEU A 14 -9.50 -47.37 -6.81
N VAL A 15 -10.12 -46.20 -6.61
CA VAL A 15 -11.30 -46.07 -5.74
C VAL A 15 -12.49 -45.63 -6.61
N TRP A 16 -13.39 -46.59 -6.81
CA TRP A 16 -14.75 -46.41 -7.29
C TRP A 16 -15.64 -45.85 -6.16
N ALA A 17 -16.44 -44.83 -6.45
CA ALA A 17 -17.69 -44.57 -5.74
C ALA A 17 -18.69 -43.86 -6.66
N LEU A 18 -19.54 -44.65 -7.32
CA LEU A 18 -20.84 -44.21 -7.83
C LEU A 18 -21.84 -44.25 -6.67
N SER A 19 -22.58 -43.18 -6.38
CA SER A 19 -24.02 -43.25 -6.07
C SER A 19 -24.68 -41.90 -5.80
N ALA A 20 -25.85 -41.74 -6.43
CA ALA A 20 -26.98 -40.88 -6.10
C ALA A 20 -26.98 -39.41 -6.60
N GLY A 21 -28.00 -39.09 -7.40
CA GLY A 21 -28.58 -37.75 -7.44
C GLY A 21 -28.99 -37.24 -8.83
N CYS A 22 -30.26 -37.41 -9.19
CA CYS A 22 -30.92 -36.72 -10.29
C CYS A 22 -31.70 -35.50 -9.72
N SER A 23 -31.80 -34.42 -10.52
CA SER A 23 -32.79 -33.33 -10.46
C SER A 23 -32.52 -32.09 -9.58
N PRO A 24 -33.11 -30.92 -9.92
CA PRO A 24 -32.37 -29.71 -10.30
C PRO A 24 -32.64 -28.54 -9.36
N SER A 25 -31.72 -27.58 -9.31
CA SER A 25 -32.04 -26.22 -8.83
C SER A 25 -31.19 -25.25 -9.61
N GLU A 26 -31.82 -24.65 -10.62
CA GLU A 26 -31.42 -23.38 -11.21
C GLU A 26 -31.17 -22.36 -10.10
N PRO A 27 -29.96 -21.80 -9.97
CA PRO A 27 -29.86 -20.44 -9.51
C PRO A 27 -30.20 -19.54 -10.69
N ALA A 28 -31.27 -18.76 -10.52
CA ALA A 28 -31.56 -17.59 -11.31
C ALA A 28 -30.27 -16.83 -11.62
N GLY A 29 -30.10 -16.49 -12.90
CA GLY A 29 -28.89 -15.86 -13.40
C GLY A 29 -28.52 -14.59 -12.64
N PRO A 30 -27.25 -14.16 -12.71
CA PRO A 30 -26.87 -12.85 -12.23
C PRO A 30 -27.53 -11.84 -13.14
N THR A 31 -28.59 -11.20 -12.64
CA THR A 31 -29.03 -9.93 -13.18
C THR A 31 -27.87 -8.95 -13.01
N ALA A 32 -27.49 -8.34 -14.12
CA ALA A 32 -26.56 -7.24 -14.16
C ALA A 32 -27.04 -6.12 -13.23
N SER A 33 -26.27 -5.85 -12.19
CA SER A 33 -26.33 -4.58 -11.47
C SER A 33 -25.03 -3.85 -11.77
N THR A 34 -25.19 -2.69 -12.40
CA THR A 34 -24.12 -1.75 -12.74
C THR A 34 -23.30 -1.37 -11.51
N GLY A 35 -21.98 -1.39 -11.68
CA GLY A 35 -20.98 -1.07 -10.66
C GLY A 35 -19.71 -1.84 -10.98
N ALA A 36 -18.68 -1.12 -11.42
CA ALA A 36 -17.40 -1.68 -11.84
C ALA A 36 -16.88 -2.73 -10.86
N GLU A 37 -16.39 -3.81 -11.45
CA GLU A 37 -15.70 -4.92 -10.82
C GLU A 37 -14.62 -4.37 -9.88
N LEU A 38 -14.88 -4.38 -8.56
CA LEU A 38 -13.84 -4.29 -7.56
C LEU A 38 -13.38 -5.73 -7.30
N PRO A 39 -12.23 -6.16 -7.84
CA PRO A 39 -11.73 -7.49 -7.56
C PRO A 39 -11.37 -7.62 -6.08
N ASN A 40 -11.59 -8.82 -5.56
CA ASN A 40 -11.53 -9.23 -4.16
C ASN A 40 -10.09 -9.36 -3.65
N ASP A 41 -9.25 -8.33 -3.87
CA ASP A 41 -7.81 -8.40 -3.59
C ASP A 41 -7.37 -7.39 -2.50
N VAL A 42 -8.25 -7.02 -1.57
CA VAL A 42 -7.93 -6.05 -0.50
C VAL A 42 -7.34 -6.67 0.77
N PHE A 43 -6.93 -7.95 0.74
CA PHE A 43 -6.14 -8.54 1.81
C PHE A 43 -5.01 -9.39 1.22
N ALA A 44 -3.79 -8.84 1.31
CA ALA A 44 -2.49 -9.48 1.06
C ALA A 44 -1.91 -9.42 -0.37
N ALA A 45 -1.41 -8.25 -0.76
CA ALA A 45 -0.20 -8.15 -1.57
C ALA A 45 0.46 -6.78 -1.31
N GLU A 46 1.80 -6.76 -1.28
CA GLU A 46 2.72 -5.63 -1.42
C GLU A 46 2.10 -4.22 -1.39
N VAL A 47 2.56 -3.31 -0.51
CA VAL A 47 2.05 -1.92 -0.48
C VAL A 47 2.33 -1.21 -1.81
N GLU A 48 1.40 -1.35 -2.75
CA GLU A 48 1.34 -0.65 -4.02
C GLU A 48 0.37 0.51 -3.84
N LEU A 49 0.89 1.72 -4.04
CA LEU A 49 0.08 2.93 -3.92
C LEU A 49 -0.92 2.97 -5.08
N THR A 50 -2.18 3.26 -4.78
CA THR A 50 -3.21 3.53 -5.80
C THR A 50 -2.85 4.81 -6.57
N PRO A 51 -3.33 4.98 -7.81
CA PRO A 51 -3.10 6.22 -8.56
C PRO A 51 -3.57 7.47 -7.81
N GLU A 52 -4.67 7.36 -7.06
CA GLU A 52 -5.20 8.45 -6.22
C GLU A 52 -4.24 8.81 -5.07
N GLN A 53 -3.63 7.80 -4.44
CA GLN A 53 -2.63 8.00 -3.40
C GLN A 53 -1.36 8.66 -3.96
N ILE A 54 -0.93 8.23 -5.15
CA ILE A 54 0.21 8.83 -5.85
C ILE A 54 -0.08 10.30 -6.21
N GLU A 55 -1.29 10.62 -6.66
CA GLU A 55 -1.71 11.99 -6.93
C GLU A 55 -1.70 12.85 -5.67
N ALA A 56 -2.23 12.35 -4.55
CA ALA A 56 -2.15 13.03 -3.27
C ALA A 56 -0.71 13.30 -2.82
N ILE A 57 0.20 12.34 -3.05
CA ILE A 57 1.63 12.51 -2.76
C ILE A 57 2.29 13.53 -3.71
N ASN A 58 1.91 13.54 -5.00
CA ASN A 58 2.44 14.47 -6.00
C ASN A 58 2.00 15.93 -5.81
N GLN A 59 1.07 16.21 -4.89
CA GLN A 59 0.75 17.58 -4.47
C GLN A 59 1.87 18.17 -3.59
N LEU A 60 2.77 17.34 -3.05
CA LEU A 60 3.97 17.80 -2.37
C LEU A 60 4.99 18.39 -3.36
N PRO A 61 5.93 19.21 -2.89
CA PRO A 61 7.10 19.58 -3.67
C PRO A 61 7.76 18.33 -4.29
N PRO A 62 8.30 18.40 -5.51
CA PRO A 62 8.82 17.22 -6.21
C PRO A 62 9.99 16.53 -5.49
N ALA A 63 10.70 17.24 -4.60
CA ALA A 63 11.70 16.64 -3.72
C ALA A 63 11.05 15.78 -2.64
N ASP A 64 10.05 16.32 -1.96
CA ASP A 64 9.29 15.66 -0.90
C ASP A 64 8.43 14.50 -1.42
N ALA A 65 7.77 14.68 -2.56
CA ALA A 65 6.96 13.64 -3.19
C ALA A 65 7.78 12.38 -3.48
N LYS A 66 9.04 12.51 -3.95
CA LYS A 66 9.93 11.37 -4.18
C LYS A 66 10.24 10.61 -2.90
N VAL A 67 10.46 11.34 -1.80
CA VAL A 67 10.73 10.75 -0.49
C VAL A 67 9.49 10.04 0.04
N ALA A 68 8.32 10.66 -0.03
CA ALA A 68 7.04 10.07 0.36
C ALA A 68 6.69 8.83 -0.49
N LEU A 69 6.94 8.85 -1.81
CA LEU A 69 6.77 7.69 -2.70
C LEU A 69 7.77 6.56 -2.43
N ALA A 70 8.98 6.88 -1.97
CA ALA A 70 9.94 5.87 -1.51
C ALA A 70 9.48 5.25 -0.19
N GLN A 71 8.92 6.06 0.71
CA GLN A 71 8.43 5.63 2.01
C GLN A 71 7.17 4.75 1.90
N LYS A 72 6.19 5.16 1.09
CA LYS A 72 4.88 4.52 0.83
C LYS A 72 3.96 4.33 2.03
N VAL A 73 4.49 4.12 3.23
CA VAL A 73 3.76 3.72 4.44
C VAL A 73 4.00 4.72 5.56
N CYS A 74 2.96 5.04 6.33
CA CYS A 74 3.07 5.84 7.54
C CYS A 74 3.77 5.04 8.64
N PRO A 75 4.85 5.56 9.26
CA PRO A 75 5.59 4.85 10.30
C PRO A 75 4.81 4.72 11.63
N ASP A 76 3.83 5.59 11.86
CA ASP A 76 2.98 5.55 13.05
C ASP A 76 1.86 4.51 12.89
N SER A 77 0.95 4.71 11.92
CA SER A 77 -0.22 3.85 11.73
C SER A 77 0.03 2.59 10.88
N GLY A 78 1.08 2.57 10.05
CA GLY A 78 1.33 1.48 9.10
C GLY A 78 0.45 1.52 7.84
N GLU A 79 -0.31 2.58 7.63
CA GLU A 79 -1.20 2.75 6.47
C GLU A 79 -0.48 3.37 5.26
N PRO A 80 -0.95 3.14 4.02
CA PRO A 80 -0.37 3.76 2.83
C PRO A 80 -0.53 5.29 2.85
N LEU A 81 0.55 6.00 2.52
CA LEU A 81 0.56 7.44 2.33
C LEU A 81 -0.33 7.82 1.14
N GLY A 82 -0.95 8.99 1.20
CA GLY A 82 -1.87 9.46 0.15
C GLY A 82 -3.32 8.98 0.33
N GLY A 83 -3.58 7.96 1.15
CA GLY A 83 -4.95 7.45 1.38
C GLY A 83 -5.83 8.39 2.20
N MET A 84 -5.21 9.24 3.03
CA MET A 84 -5.87 10.26 3.84
C MET A 84 -5.67 11.68 3.29
N GLY A 85 -5.27 11.81 2.02
CA GLY A 85 -4.90 13.07 1.39
C GLY A 85 -3.39 13.31 1.40
N VAL A 86 -2.99 14.58 1.28
CA VAL A 86 -1.58 14.97 1.13
C VAL A 86 -0.79 14.61 2.40
N PRO A 87 0.26 13.78 2.31
CA PRO A 87 1.09 13.44 3.46
C PRO A 87 1.77 14.66 4.06
N ILE A 88 2.03 14.63 5.36
CA ILE A 88 2.65 15.76 6.06
C ILE A 88 4.11 15.42 6.38
N LYS A 89 5.02 16.31 6.00
CA LYS A 89 6.44 16.24 6.34
C LYS A 89 6.66 16.56 7.83
N VAL A 90 7.43 15.72 8.50
CA VAL A 90 7.85 15.86 9.90
C VAL A 90 9.34 15.59 9.97
N ASP A 91 10.11 16.53 10.52
CA ASP A 91 11.54 16.34 10.75
C ASP A 91 11.77 15.55 12.03
N VAL A 92 12.30 14.34 11.89
CA VAL A 92 12.64 13.44 13.00
C VAL A 92 14.15 13.29 13.04
N ASN A 93 14.83 13.89 14.02
CA ASN A 93 16.29 13.89 14.14
C ASN A 93 17.03 14.39 12.87
N GLY A 94 16.44 15.34 12.14
CA GLY A 94 17.00 15.87 10.89
C GLY A 94 16.77 14.98 9.66
N ILE A 95 15.91 13.97 9.78
CA ILE A 95 15.46 13.12 8.68
C ILE A 95 14.00 13.47 8.37
N PRO A 96 13.66 13.81 7.12
CA PRO A 96 12.28 14.07 6.74
C PRO A 96 11.48 12.76 6.71
N VAL A 97 10.42 12.71 7.51
CA VAL A 97 9.50 11.58 7.63
C VAL A 97 8.10 12.05 7.27
N PHE A 98 7.40 11.28 6.43
CA PHE A 98 6.03 11.64 6.01
C PHE A 98 4.99 10.86 6.82
N VAL A 99 3.96 11.55 7.29
CA VAL A 99 2.83 10.95 8.02
C VAL A 99 1.53 11.08 7.23
N CYS A 100 0.62 10.11 7.39
CA CYS A 100 -0.65 10.09 6.65
C CYS A 100 -1.62 11.19 7.11
N CYS A 101 -1.53 11.65 8.36
CA CYS A 101 -2.42 12.67 8.92
C CYS A 101 -1.74 13.47 10.04
N ALA A 102 -2.40 14.56 10.47
CA ALA A 102 -1.88 15.41 11.54
C ALA A 102 -1.77 14.70 12.90
N GLY A 103 -2.65 13.72 13.17
CA GLY A 103 -2.61 12.95 14.42
C GLY A 103 -1.39 12.05 14.57
N CYS A 104 -0.79 11.63 13.45
CA CYS A 104 0.40 10.78 13.46
C CYS A 104 1.70 11.56 13.73
N LYS A 105 1.67 12.91 13.75
CA LYS A 105 2.85 13.74 14.02
C LYS A 105 3.39 13.51 15.42
N ASP A 106 2.51 13.53 16.42
CA ASP A 106 2.93 13.36 17.81
C ASP A 106 3.44 11.94 18.06
N GLY A 107 2.88 10.93 17.38
CA GLY A 107 3.33 9.54 17.47
C GLY A 107 4.76 9.32 16.97
N VAL A 108 5.11 9.89 15.80
CA VAL A 108 6.49 9.79 15.29
C VAL A 108 7.50 10.59 16.10
N LEU A 109 7.09 11.68 16.74
CA LEU A 109 7.95 12.50 17.60
C LEU A 109 8.13 11.90 18.99
N ALA A 110 7.14 11.15 19.49
CA ALA A 110 7.22 10.43 20.76
C ALA A 110 8.23 9.28 20.69
N ASP A 111 8.26 8.54 19.57
CA ASP A 111 9.13 7.39 19.35
C ASP A 111 9.92 7.52 18.03
N PRO A 112 10.91 8.45 17.98
CA PRO A 112 11.63 8.76 16.76
C PRO A 112 12.42 7.55 16.22
N ASP A 113 13.03 6.74 17.11
CA ASP A 113 13.76 5.54 16.71
C ASP A 113 12.84 4.50 16.03
N ALA A 114 11.61 4.35 16.54
CA ALA A 114 10.63 3.42 15.97
C ALA A 114 10.15 3.90 14.60
N ALA A 115 9.99 5.21 14.41
CA ALA A 115 9.63 5.79 13.12
C ALA A 115 10.77 5.60 12.10
N LEU A 116 12.00 5.91 12.50
CA LEU A 116 13.19 5.82 11.63
C LEU A 116 13.55 4.38 11.23
N ALA A 117 13.14 3.39 12.03
CA ALA A 117 13.28 1.97 11.68
C ALA A 117 12.32 1.52 10.57
N LYS A 118 11.20 2.23 10.36
CA LYS A 118 10.14 1.88 9.40
C LYS A 118 10.23 2.67 8.10
N VAL A 119 11.04 3.72 8.03
CA VAL A 119 11.24 4.52 6.82
C VAL A 119 12.52 4.08 6.08
N PRO A 120 12.54 4.16 4.74
CA PRO A 120 13.72 3.85 3.97
C PRO A 120 14.84 4.85 4.30
N GLN A 121 15.99 4.31 4.74
CA GLN A 121 17.14 5.13 5.08
C GLN A 121 17.83 5.61 3.79
N GLY A 122 17.81 6.92 3.54
CA GLY A 122 18.23 7.54 2.28
C GLY A 122 17.38 8.75 1.87
N SER A 123 16.23 8.92 2.54
CA SER A 123 15.32 10.07 2.44
C SER A 123 15.91 11.40 2.94
N ALA A 124 17.00 11.33 3.70
CA ALA A 124 17.73 12.51 4.16
C ALA A 124 18.61 13.04 3.04
N SER A 125 18.13 14.05 2.32
CA SER A 125 19.03 15.02 1.69
C SER A 125 19.16 16.18 2.67
N PRO A 126 20.28 16.31 3.40
CA PRO A 126 20.51 17.43 4.29
C PRO A 126 20.75 18.67 3.42
N THR A 127 20.04 19.75 3.70
CA THR A 127 20.35 21.12 3.26
C THR A 127 20.02 21.45 1.80
N GLU A 128 18.78 21.90 1.58
CA GLU A 128 18.52 23.21 0.98
C GLU A 128 17.32 23.75 1.77
N PRO A 129 17.34 25.01 2.26
CA PRO A 129 16.20 25.55 3.00
C PRO A 129 15.01 25.56 2.05
N GLU A 130 14.02 24.72 2.31
CA GLU A 130 12.77 24.78 1.58
C GLU A 130 12.17 26.15 1.89
N ALA A 131 12.19 27.01 0.88
CA ALA A 131 11.41 28.23 0.85
C ALA A 131 9.98 27.86 1.26
N PRO A 132 9.33 28.69 2.10
CA PRO A 132 8.05 28.37 2.70
C PRO A 132 7.07 27.95 1.61
N ALA A 133 6.31 26.90 1.91
CA ALA A 133 5.10 26.57 1.17
C ALA A 133 4.36 27.88 0.85
N PRO A 134 3.84 28.10 -0.36
CA PRO A 134 2.81 29.10 -0.52
C PRO A 134 1.65 28.60 0.35
N GLU A 135 1.60 29.13 1.57
CA GLU A 135 0.38 29.36 2.32
C GLU A 135 -0.61 29.94 1.31
N GLY A 136 -1.49 29.07 0.82
CA GLY A 136 -2.61 29.44 -0.03
C GLY A 136 -3.63 30.17 0.83
N GLU A 137 -3.31 31.43 1.13
CA GLU A 137 -4.30 32.49 1.27
C GLU A 137 -5.16 32.51 0.00
N ALA A 138 -6.31 31.84 0.07
CA ALA A 138 -7.48 32.23 -0.70
C ALA A 138 -8.62 32.50 0.30
N GLU A 139 -8.30 33.37 1.24
CA GLU A 139 -9.28 34.29 1.79
C GLU A 139 -9.66 35.26 0.66
N ALA A 140 -10.85 35.10 0.09
CA ALA A 140 -11.48 36.14 -0.72
C ALA A 140 -12.70 36.64 0.06
N GLU A 141 -12.46 37.68 0.86
CA GLU A 141 -13.48 38.49 1.50
C GLU A 141 -14.26 39.34 0.48
N GLY A 142 -15.55 39.56 0.76
CA GLY A 142 -16.26 40.79 0.40
C GLY A 142 -17.12 40.78 -0.87
N SER A 143 -18.44 40.66 -0.73
CA SER A 143 -19.31 41.83 -0.49
C SER A 143 -20.76 41.43 -0.20
#